data_AF-A0A3L7QHU2-F1
#
_entry.id   AF-A0A3L7QHU2-F1
#
_cell.length_a   1.000
_cell.length_b   1.000
_cell.length_c   1.000
_cell.angle_alpha   90.00
_cell.angle_beta   90.00
_cell.angle_gamma   90.00
#
_symmetry.space_group_name_H-M   'P 1'
#
loop_
_entity.id
_entity.type
_entity.pdbx_description
1 polymer ?
#
loop_
_entity_poly.entity_id
_entity_poly.type
_entity_poly.pdbx_seq_one_letter_code
_entity_poly.pdbx_strand_id
1 'polypeptide(L)'
;MSEVDRQFTGPEGCQFEMVFRNPAATPQELRVKAVGCSCFSVKREGQKLKVGDVLTLADGQAVSLILEAPRPTIPKTTDYNYVMESLAGDTLAPVKLECRGTVKTVADLSLNPSLLQTSFGRDDAPQKIPFEIVRTARTAEAALTPPTVTGWPANASWGPLVSRGAPVEEQGLWTHRWTTVVEVRPPQGAHLTDQASTLMIRCSDIPPMPARMLVRLNYGLSAPALVHLSRVIVGVPASRRIQVRSRDQVPFRIVECQGGPAVTTRIENPNAAATHWIDLIASPSEAGEWEQRVTVKTDHHDTPALEIQMKAFVALSEPGR
;
A
#
# COMPACT_ATOMS: atom_id res chain seq x y z
N MET A 1 14.85 2.84 -38.67
CA MET A 1 14.38 2.94 -37.27
C MET A 1 15.30 3.92 -36.58
N SER A 2 14.77 5.06 -36.12
CA SER A 2 15.48 5.97 -35.24
C SER A 2 14.97 5.73 -33.83
N GLU A 3 15.79 5.10 -32.99
CA GLU A 3 15.54 4.98 -31.56
C GLU A 3 15.92 6.34 -30.94
N VAL A 4 14.94 7.06 -30.39
CA VAL A 4 15.17 8.37 -29.75
C VAL A 4 14.99 8.17 -28.25
N ASP A 5 16.11 7.94 -27.56
CA ASP A 5 16.18 7.96 -26.10
C ASP A 5 16.26 9.42 -25.64
N ARG A 6 15.12 10.05 -25.38
CA ARG A 6 15.06 11.31 -24.64
C ARG A 6 14.12 11.16 -23.46
N GLN A 7 14.68 11.28 -22.26
CA GLN A 7 13.97 11.16 -21.00
C GLN A 7 13.62 12.57 -20.48
N PHE A 8 12.35 12.97 -20.58
CA PHE A 8 11.87 14.19 -19.92
C PHE A 8 11.08 13.81 -18.67
N THR A 9 11.51 14.35 -17.52
CA THR A 9 10.81 14.21 -16.24
C THR A 9 10.27 15.57 -15.82
N GLY A 10 8.96 15.74 -15.90
CA GLY A 10 8.24 16.90 -15.40
C GLY A 10 6.96 16.47 -14.70
N PRO A 11 6.29 17.36 -13.96
CA PRO A 11 5.03 17.07 -13.27
C PRO A 11 3.87 16.71 -14.21
N GLU A 12 4.00 16.94 -15.52
CA GLU A 12 2.93 16.87 -16.53
C GLU A 12 2.85 15.55 -17.32
N GLY A 13 3.58 14.49 -16.91
CA GLY A 13 3.60 13.19 -17.60
C GLY A 13 4.90 12.92 -18.36
N CYS A 14 4.95 11.82 -19.09
CA CYS A 14 6.12 11.46 -19.91
C CYS A 14 5.88 11.89 -21.36
N GLN A 15 6.76 12.73 -21.90
CA GLN A 15 6.68 13.22 -23.27
C GLN A 15 7.84 12.69 -24.10
N PHE A 16 7.54 12.15 -25.29
CA PHE A 16 8.52 11.71 -26.27
C PHE A 16 8.38 12.53 -27.53
N GLU A 17 9.46 13.19 -27.95
CA GLU A 17 9.49 13.99 -29.16
C GLU A 17 9.97 13.13 -30.35
N MET A 18 9.17 13.09 -31.41
CA MET A 18 9.48 12.38 -32.64
C MET A 18 9.40 13.35 -33.82
N VAL A 19 10.51 13.50 -34.54
CA VAL A 19 10.60 14.44 -35.67
C VAL A 19 10.46 13.68 -36.98
N PHE A 20 9.41 13.99 -37.74
CA PHE A 20 9.22 13.51 -39.10
C PHE A 20 9.72 14.57 -40.06
N ARG A 21 10.52 14.17 -41.04
CA ARG A 21 11.03 15.05 -42.08
C ARG A 21 10.54 14.55 -43.42
N ASN A 22 10.09 15.46 -44.28
CA ASN A 22 9.86 15.18 -45.68
C ASN A 22 11.16 15.43 -46.46
N PRO A 23 11.88 14.38 -46.91
CA PRO A 23 13.09 14.55 -47.72
C PRO A 23 12.78 14.74 -49.21
N ALA A 24 11.52 14.62 -49.63
CA ALA A 24 11.14 14.67 -51.04
C ALA A 24 10.87 16.11 -51.50
N ALA A 25 11.15 16.36 -52.78
CA ALA A 25 10.87 17.63 -53.47
C ALA A 25 9.37 17.88 -53.73
N THR A 26 8.49 17.06 -53.16
CA THR A 26 7.03 17.14 -53.30
C THR A 26 6.36 17.04 -51.94
N PRO A 27 5.17 17.65 -51.76
CA PRO A 27 4.43 17.52 -50.51
C PRO A 27 4.11 16.07 -50.17
N GLN A 28 4.25 15.73 -48.88
CA GLN A 28 3.89 14.41 -48.34
C GLN A 28 2.74 14.54 -47.35
N GLU A 29 1.83 13.58 -47.36
CA GLU A 29 0.80 13.45 -46.35
C GLU A 29 1.20 12.40 -45.32
N LEU A 30 1.09 12.74 -44.04
CA LEU A 30 1.22 11.83 -42.92
C LEU A 30 -0.15 11.62 -42.29
N ARG A 31 -0.66 10.39 -42.38
CA ARG A 31 -1.95 10.00 -41.79
C ARG A 31 -1.74 9.21 -40.50
N VAL A 32 -2.47 9.54 -39.45
CA VAL A 32 -2.49 8.75 -38.21
C VAL A 32 -3.32 7.49 -38.45
N LYS A 33 -2.68 6.32 -38.49
CA LYS A 33 -3.35 5.05 -38.77
C LYS A 33 -3.83 4.35 -37.50
N ALA A 34 -3.04 4.40 -36.43
CA ALA A 34 -3.39 3.77 -35.16
C ALA A 34 -2.70 4.45 -33.99
N VAL A 35 -3.39 4.47 -32.84
CA VAL A 35 -2.83 4.83 -31.52
C VAL A 35 -3.10 3.65 -30.59
N GLY A 36 -2.05 3.01 -30.06
CA GLY A 36 -2.15 1.69 -29.43
C GLY A 36 -2.99 1.61 -28.15
N CYS A 37 -3.21 2.72 -27.44
CA CYS A 37 -4.05 2.77 -26.23
C CYS A 37 -4.70 4.15 -26.09
N SER A 38 -5.93 4.19 -25.58
CA SER A 38 -6.62 5.43 -25.23
C SER A 38 -5.98 6.20 -24.07
N CYS A 39 -5.12 5.52 -23.31
CA CYS A 39 -4.46 6.04 -22.13
C CYS A 39 -3.39 7.11 -22.43
N PHE A 40 -2.87 7.19 -23.66
CA PHE A 40 -1.90 8.21 -24.09
C PHE A 40 -2.42 8.97 -25.30
N SER A 41 -1.70 10.03 -25.70
CA SER A 41 -2.05 10.81 -26.87
C SER A 41 -0.82 11.19 -27.69
N VAL A 42 -1.00 11.37 -29.00
CA VAL A 42 0.00 11.99 -29.87
C VAL A 42 -0.48 13.41 -30.14
N LYS A 43 0.39 14.39 -29.91
CA LYS A 43 0.09 15.81 -30.08
C LYS A 43 1.00 16.45 -31.13
N ARG A 44 0.47 17.45 -31.81
CA ARG A 44 1.23 18.41 -32.63
C ARG A 44 0.90 19.80 -32.12
N GLU A 45 1.90 20.60 -31.74
CA GLU A 45 1.69 21.98 -31.29
C GLU A 45 0.62 22.10 -30.20
N GLY A 46 0.57 21.11 -29.29
CA GLY A 46 -0.43 21.01 -28.21
C GLY A 46 -1.78 20.39 -28.60
N GLN A 47 -2.09 20.24 -29.89
CA GLN A 47 -3.33 19.63 -30.37
C GLN A 47 -3.23 18.11 -30.43
N LYS A 48 -4.18 17.40 -29.80
CA LYS A 48 -4.29 15.94 -29.86
C LYS A 48 -4.73 15.47 -31.25
N LEU A 49 -3.94 14.59 -31.84
CA LEU A 49 -4.25 13.92 -33.09
C LEU A 49 -5.15 12.70 -32.85
N LYS A 50 -6.08 12.46 -33.77
CA LYS A 50 -6.99 11.31 -33.82
C LYS A 50 -6.61 10.40 -34.98
N VAL A 51 -7.04 9.14 -34.90
CA VAL A 51 -6.94 8.21 -36.03
C VAL A 51 -7.71 8.80 -37.22
N GLY A 52 -7.07 8.84 -38.38
CA GLY A 52 -7.57 9.46 -39.60
C GLY A 52 -7.10 10.89 -39.83
N ASP A 53 -6.55 11.58 -38.83
CA ASP A 53 -5.99 12.92 -39.02
C ASP A 53 -4.84 12.87 -40.03
N VAL A 54 -4.79 13.87 -40.91
CA VAL A 54 -3.79 14.01 -41.97
C VAL A 54 -2.98 15.29 -41.75
N LEU A 55 -1.66 15.17 -41.83
CA LEU A 55 -0.72 16.28 -41.75
C LEU A 55 0.00 16.40 -43.09
N THR A 56 -0.07 17.56 -43.73
CA THR A 56 0.70 17.83 -44.96
C THR A 56 2.05 18.43 -44.59
N LEU A 57 3.12 17.84 -45.11
CA LEU A 57 4.49 18.34 -45.01
C LEU A 57 4.94 18.87 -46.37
N ALA A 58 5.30 20.14 -46.43
CA ALA A 58 5.94 20.73 -47.59
C ALA A 58 7.33 20.10 -47.86
N ASP A 59 7.91 20.40 -49.02
CA ASP A 59 9.28 20.02 -49.37
C ASP A 59 10.26 20.51 -48.27
N GLY A 60 11.11 19.60 -47.81
CA GLY A 60 12.11 19.84 -46.77
C GLY A 60 11.55 20.12 -45.37
N GLN A 61 10.23 20.13 -45.19
CA GLN A 61 9.61 20.46 -43.91
C GLN A 61 9.80 19.34 -42.88
N ALA A 62 10.01 19.74 -41.63
CA ALA A 62 9.97 18.86 -40.48
C ALA A 62 8.75 19.17 -39.61
N VAL A 63 8.14 18.14 -39.03
CA VAL A 63 7.13 18.28 -37.98
C VAL A 63 7.56 17.49 -36.76
N SER A 64 7.36 18.08 -35.58
CA SER A 64 7.56 17.42 -34.30
C SER A 64 6.22 16.93 -33.78
N LEU A 65 6.15 15.64 -33.46
CA LEU A 65 5.03 15.00 -32.79
C LEU A 65 5.45 14.60 -31.38
N ILE A 66 4.57 14.88 -30.41
CA ILE A 66 4.80 14.57 -29.00
C ILE A 66 3.89 13.42 -28.60
N LEU A 67 4.48 12.28 -28.24
CA LEU A 67 3.74 11.22 -27.54
C LEU A 67 3.69 11.59 -26.06
N GLU A 68 2.49 11.84 -25.56
CA GLU A 68 2.22 12.16 -24.16
C GLU A 68 1.58 10.96 -23.48
N ALA A 69 2.37 10.29 -22.64
CA ALA A 69 1.97 9.14 -21.87
C ALA A 69 1.62 9.53 -20.42
N PRO A 70 0.57 8.91 -19.84
CA PRO A 70 0.21 9.14 -18.46
C PRO A 70 1.30 8.57 -17.56
N ARG A 71 1.56 9.25 -16.45
CA ARG A 71 2.53 8.75 -15.47
C ARG A 71 2.03 7.42 -14.89
N PRO A 72 2.80 6.32 -14.99
CA PRO A 72 2.44 5.09 -14.29
C PRO A 72 2.44 5.34 -12.78
N THR A 73 1.41 4.84 -12.09
CA THR A 73 1.28 4.96 -10.63
C THR A 73 2.02 3.87 -9.87
N ILE A 74 2.42 2.80 -10.57
CA ILE A 74 3.07 1.61 -10.01
C ILE A 74 4.36 1.39 -10.81
N PRO A 75 5.44 0.91 -10.20
CA PRO A 75 6.64 0.51 -10.93
C PRO A 75 6.32 -0.50 -12.02
N LYS A 76 6.54 -0.12 -13.28
CA LYS A 76 6.35 -0.96 -14.45
C LYS A 76 7.06 -0.37 -15.65
N THR A 77 7.37 -1.22 -16.63
CA THR A 77 7.72 -0.81 -17.98
C THR A 77 6.45 -0.82 -18.82
N THR A 78 6.14 0.28 -19.50
CA THR A 78 5.01 0.38 -20.42
C THR A 78 5.50 0.85 -21.77
N ASP A 79 5.17 0.09 -22.80
CA ASP A 79 5.41 0.46 -24.19
C ASP A 79 4.21 1.23 -24.74
N TYR A 80 4.51 2.33 -25.39
CA TYR A 80 3.55 3.17 -26.09
C TYR A 80 3.92 3.20 -27.56
N ASN A 81 2.95 2.90 -28.43
CA ASN A 81 3.20 2.88 -29.86
C ASN A 81 2.06 3.50 -30.67
N TYR A 82 2.42 4.21 -31.73
CA TYR A 82 1.46 4.68 -32.72
C TYR A 82 2.00 4.43 -34.12
N VAL A 83 1.09 4.38 -35.08
CA VAL A 83 1.39 4.10 -36.48
C VAL A 83 0.97 5.29 -37.31
N MET A 84 1.91 5.80 -38.09
CA MET A 84 1.67 6.77 -39.15
C MET A 84 1.78 6.07 -40.50
N GLU A 85 1.09 6.61 -41.49
CA GLU A 85 1.18 6.21 -42.87
C GLU A 85 1.60 7.42 -43.70
N SER A 86 2.73 7.33 -44.39
CA SER A 86 3.24 8.37 -45.28
C SER A 86 2.81 8.07 -46.70
N LEU A 87 2.19 9.06 -47.34
CA LEU A 87 1.71 9.04 -48.71
C LEU A 87 2.47 10.12 -49.49
N ALA A 88 3.24 9.72 -50.50
CA ALA A 88 4.02 10.61 -51.34
C ALA A 88 3.47 10.59 -52.78
N GLY A 89 2.67 11.59 -53.14
CA GLY A 89 2.12 11.76 -54.50
C GLY A 89 1.29 10.57 -55.05
N ASP A 90 0.94 10.66 -56.33
CA ASP A 90 -0.08 9.81 -56.98
C ASP A 90 0.36 8.37 -57.33
N THR A 91 1.57 7.92 -56.96
CA THR A 91 2.12 6.67 -57.55
C THR A 91 2.86 5.71 -56.63
N LEU A 92 3.01 6.00 -55.33
CA LEU A 92 3.73 5.09 -54.42
C LEU A 92 2.81 4.50 -53.35
N ALA A 93 3.03 3.22 -53.06
CA ALA A 93 2.36 2.52 -51.98
C ALA A 93 2.65 3.23 -50.63
N PRO A 94 1.65 3.34 -49.73
CA PRO A 94 1.83 4.01 -48.46
C PRO A 94 2.94 3.37 -47.62
N VAL A 95 3.81 4.19 -47.04
CA VAL A 95 4.88 3.73 -46.14
C VAL A 95 4.37 3.76 -44.70
N LYS A 96 4.33 2.59 -44.05
CA LYS A 96 3.99 2.48 -42.63
C LYS A 96 5.18 2.89 -41.76
N LEU A 97 4.99 3.88 -40.90
CA LEU A 97 5.95 4.33 -39.91
C LEU A 97 5.45 3.94 -38.52
N GLU A 98 6.13 2.99 -37.89
CA GLU A 98 5.82 2.59 -36.52
C GLU A 98 6.71 3.32 -35.54
N CYS A 99 6.08 3.98 -34.58
CA CYS A 99 6.71 4.82 -33.58
C CYS A 99 6.49 4.20 -32.21
N ARG A 100 7.57 3.98 -31.46
CA ARG A 100 7.55 3.34 -30.15
C ARG A 100 8.30 4.20 -29.13
N GLY A 101 7.73 4.36 -27.95
CA GLY A 101 8.36 4.93 -26.78
C GLY A 101 8.11 4.03 -25.58
N THR A 102 9.12 3.85 -24.73
CA THR A 102 9.04 3.00 -23.55
C THR A 102 9.20 3.85 -22.30
N VAL A 103 8.22 3.81 -21.38
CA VAL A 103 8.32 4.44 -20.06
C VAL A 103 8.61 3.36 -19.03
N LYS A 104 9.74 3.49 -18.33
CA LYS A 104 10.07 2.69 -17.14
C LYS A 104 9.81 3.54 -15.89
N THR A 105 8.84 3.14 -15.09
CA THR A 105 8.65 3.71 -13.74
C THR A 105 9.32 2.81 -12.73
N VAL A 106 10.20 3.41 -11.93
CA VAL A 106 10.95 2.74 -10.87
C VAL A 106 10.59 3.41 -9.55
N ALA A 107 10.48 2.64 -8.48
CA ALA A 107 10.30 3.20 -7.15
C ALA A 107 11.64 3.72 -6.63
N ASP A 108 11.62 4.92 -6.05
CA ASP A 108 12.82 5.48 -5.40
C ASP A 108 13.21 4.64 -4.17
N LEU A 109 12.23 3.99 -3.52
CA LEU A 109 12.46 2.96 -2.51
C LEU A 109 11.58 1.74 -2.77
N SER A 110 12.15 0.56 -2.56
CA SER A 110 11.40 -0.69 -2.46
C SER A 110 11.92 -1.56 -1.32
N LEU A 111 11.05 -2.42 -0.82
CA LEU A 111 11.32 -3.28 0.33
C LEU A 111 11.11 -4.74 -0.04
N ASN A 112 11.94 -5.60 0.52
CA ASN A 112 11.77 -7.04 0.41
C ASN A 112 12.05 -7.73 1.76
N PRO A 113 11.02 -8.29 2.42
CA PRO A 113 9.60 -8.21 2.06
C PRO A 113 9.00 -6.82 2.35
N SER A 114 7.92 -6.46 1.66
CA SER A 114 7.14 -5.23 1.93
C SER A 114 6.23 -5.34 3.16
N LEU A 115 5.94 -6.57 3.59
CA LEU A 115 5.25 -6.91 4.81
C LEU A 115 6.13 -7.87 5.62
N LEU A 116 6.59 -7.42 6.79
CA LEU A 116 7.29 -8.28 7.74
C LEU A 116 6.24 -9.01 8.57
N GLN A 117 6.12 -10.32 8.41
CA GLN A 117 5.14 -11.11 9.14
C GLN A 117 5.81 -12.28 9.86
N THR A 118 5.42 -12.47 11.12
CA THR A 118 5.81 -13.62 11.93
C THR A 118 4.63 -14.08 12.78
N SER A 119 4.65 -15.34 13.19
CA SER A 119 3.67 -15.93 14.10
C SER A 119 4.39 -16.78 15.15
N PHE A 120 4.01 -16.63 16.41
CA PHE A 120 4.60 -17.34 17.53
C PHE A 120 3.58 -18.29 18.18
N GLY A 121 3.98 -19.54 18.41
CA GLY A 121 3.45 -20.43 19.44
C GLY A 121 3.97 -20.06 20.84
N ARG A 122 3.52 -20.80 21.86
CA ARG A 122 3.81 -20.50 23.29
C ARG A 122 5.31 -20.49 23.58
N ASP A 123 6.03 -21.49 23.07
CA ASP A 123 7.45 -21.73 23.39
C ASP A 123 8.37 -21.46 22.19
N ASP A 124 7.90 -20.69 21.21
CA ASP A 124 8.68 -20.40 20.01
C ASP A 124 9.89 -19.52 20.35
N ALA A 125 11.04 -19.90 19.77
CA ALA A 125 12.25 -19.08 19.84
C ALA A 125 12.07 -17.77 19.03
N PRO A 126 12.88 -16.72 19.31
CA PRO A 126 12.93 -15.52 18.49
C PRO A 126 13.12 -15.85 17.00
N GLN A 127 12.34 -15.19 16.14
CA GLN A 127 12.41 -15.39 14.69
C GLN A 127 13.26 -14.31 14.04
N LYS A 128 14.07 -14.71 13.06
CA LYS A 128 14.93 -13.81 12.28
C LYS A 128 14.34 -13.63 10.89
N ILE A 129 14.02 -12.39 10.53
CA ILE A 129 13.42 -12.04 9.25
C ILE A 129 14.45 -11.22 8.46
N PRO A 130 14.93 -11.70 7.30
CA PRO A 130 15.76 -10.90 6.42
C PRO A 130 14.95 -9.73 5.87
N PHE A 131 15.53 -8.54 5.88
CA PHE A 131 14.90 -7.32 5.40
C PHE A 131 15.85 -6.57 4.49
N GLU A 132 15.42 -6.33 3.26
CA GLU A 132 16.15 -5.60 2.24
C GLU A 132 15.42 -4.30 1.90
N ILE A 133 16.20 -3.23 1.76
CA ILE A 133 15.76 -1.94 1.27
C ILE A 133 16.58 -1.65 0.01
N VAL A 134 15.90 -1.48 -1.11
CA VAL A 134 16.51 -1.05 -2.37
C VAL A 134 16.19 0.41 -2.59
N ARG A 135 17.22 1.22 -2.83
CA ARG A 135 17.08 2.63 -3.17
C ARG A 135 17.48 2.85 -4.61
N THR A 136 16.64 3.57 -5.34
CA THR A 136 16.93 4.05 -6.69
C THR A 136 16.97 5.57 -6.65
N ALA A 137 18.01 6.18 -7.22
CA ALA A 137 18.18 7.62 -7.24
C ALA A 137 18.79 8.11 -8.55
N ARG A 138 18.79 9.43 -8.76
CA ARG A 138 19.37 10.07 -9.96
C ARG A 138 20.88 10.29 -9.84
N THR A 139 21.45 10.16 -8.65
CA THR A 139 22.88 10.30 -8.40
C THR A 139 23.40 9.13 -7.56
N ALA A 140 24.67 8.77 -7.76
CA ALA A 140 25.33 7.73 -7.00
C ALA A 140 25.36 8.04 -5.49
N GLU A 141 25.64 9.30 -5.14
CA GLU A 141 25.70 9.78 -3.75
C GLU A 141 24.35 9.63 -3.03
N ALA A 142 23.26 10.00 -3.71
CA ALA A 142 21.93 9.78 -3.18
C ALA A 142 21.70 8.29 -2.95
N ALA A 143 21.91 7.43 -3.94
CA ALA A 143 21.71 5.98 -3.80
C ALA A 143 22.51 5.37 -2.62
N LEU A 144 23.70 5.89 -2.33
CA LEU A 144 24.59 5.47 -1.24
C LEU A 144 24.22 6.00 0.15
N THR A 145 23.31 6.95 0.26
CA THR A 145 22.91 7.43 1.60
C THR A 145 22.00 6.39 2.26
N PRO A 146 22.37 5.84 3.43
CA PRO A 146 21.63 4.77 4.07
C PRO A 146 20.24 5.24 4.53
N PRO A 147 19.19 4.45 4.29
CA PRO A 147 17.87 4.76 4.82
C PRO A 147 17.85 4.61 6.34
N THR A 148 16.94 5.32 7.00
CA THR A 148 16.62 5.12 8.42
C THR A 148 15.27 4.43 8.56
N VAL A 149 15.12 3.57 9.56
CA VAL A 149 13.87 2.84 9.83
C VAL A 149 13.44 3.09 11.27
N THR A 150 12.22 3.59 11.44
CA THR A 150 11.63 3.90 12.76
C THR A 150 10.27 3.23 12.92
N GLY A 151 9.73 3.18 14.14
CA GLY A 151 8.41 2.60 14.41
C GLY A 151 8.41 1.10 14.69
N TRP A 152 9.57 0.53 15.02
CA TRP A 152 9.70 -0.87 15.43
C TRP A 152 8.89 -1.16 16.70
N PRO A 153 8.18 -2.30 16.77
CA PRO A 153 7.51 -2.71 18.01
C PRO A 153 8.53 -3.08 19.08
N ALA A 154 8.12 -3.01 20.36
CA ALA A 154 9.01 -3.20 21.51
C ALA A 154 9.68 -4.60 21.56
N ASN A 155 9.05 -5.61 20.96
CA ASN A 155 9.57 -6.98 20.88
C ASN A 155 10.43 -7.24 19.63
N ALA A 156 10.67 -6.23 18.79
CA ALA A 156 11.54 -6.34 17.64
C ALA A 156 12.85 -5.59 17.87
N SER A 157 13.94 -6.20 17.44
CA SER A 157 15.25 -5.60 17.36
C SER A 157 15.79 -5.78 15.95
N TRP A 158 16.65 -4.87 15.49
CA TRP A 158 17.19 -4.92 14.14
C TRP A 158 18.66 -4.55 14.18
N GLY A 159 19.45 -5.22 13.34
CA GLY A 159 20.86 -4.91 13.19
C GLY A 159 21.09 -3.65 12.35
N PRO A 160 22.33 -3.13 12.33
CA PRO A 160 22.70 -2.07 11.41
C PRO A 160 22.42 -2.47 9.96
N LEU A 161 22.01 -1.52 9.14
CA LEU A 161 21.86 -1.74 7.71
C LEU A 161 23.24 -1.94 7.08
N VAL A 162 23.42 -3.08 6.44
CA VAL A 162 24.66 -3.44 5.75
C VAL A 162 24.47 -3.21 4.26
N SER A 163 25.32 -2.35 3.69
CA SER A 163 25.40 -2.13 2.25
C SER A 163 25.77 -3.42 1.50
N ARG A 164 25.10 -3.69 0.38
CA ARG A 164 25.35 -4.86 -0.47
C ARG A 164 25.93 -4.45 -1.81
N GLY A 165 27.25 -4.61 -1.93
CA GLY A 165 27.99 -4.33 -3.16
C GLY A 165 28.12 -2.84 -3.45
N ALA A 166 28.57 -2.50 -4.66
CA ALA A 166 28.59 -1.12 -5.13
C ALA A 166 27.21 -0.73 -5.71
N PRO A 167 26.85 0.57 -5.70
CA PRO A 167 25.75 1.08 -6.50
C PRO A 167 25.92 0.72 -7.98
N VAL A 168 24.81 0.37 -8.63
CA VAL A 168 24.80 0.02 -10.06
C VAL A 168 24.04 1.11 -10.81
N GLU A 169 24.65 1.65 -11.85
CA GLU A 169 24.00 2.59 -12.76
C GLU A 169 23.34 1.84 -13.93
N GLU A 170 22.07 2.14 -14.18
CA GLU A 170 21.33 1.69 -15.35
C GLU A 170 20.50 2.86 -15.88
N GLN A 171 20.79 3.31 -17.12
CA GLN A 171 20.03 4.38 -17.78
C GLN A 171 19.90 5.67 -16.96
N GLY A 172 21.01 6.12 -16.33
CA GLY A 172 21.04 7.32 -15.50
C GLY A 172 20.34 7.19 -14.15
N LEU A 173 19.99 5.96 -13.74
CA LEU A 173 19.49 5.64 -12.41
C LEU A 173 20.49 4.80 -11.65
N TRP A 174 20.82 5.25 -10.44
CA TRP A 174 21.69 4.57 -9.52
C TRP A 174 20.87 3.75 -8.54
N THR A 175 21.10 2.44 -8.50
CA THR A 175 20.42 1.52 -7.60
C THR A 175 21.40 0.98 -6.57
N HIS A 176 21.00 0.99 -5.30
CA HIS A 176 21.80 0.44 -4.21
C HIS A 176 20.93 -0.35 -3.23
N ARG A 177 21.52 -1.39 -2.60
CA ARG A 177 20.81 -2.32 -1.72
C ARG A 177 21.39 -2.30 -0.32
N TRP A 178 20.49 -2.26 0.66
CA TRP A 178 20.78 -2.37 2.07
C TRP A 178 20.08 -3.58 2.64
N THR A 179 20.78 -4.38 3.45
CA THR A 179 20.19 -5.55 4.10
C THR A 179 20.40 -5.50 5.59
N THR A 180 19.43 -6.01 6.34
CA THR A 180 19.54 -6.25 7.77
C THR A 180 18.75 -7.51 8.13
N VAL A 181 18.89 -7.95 9.36
CA VAL A 181 18.08 -9.02 9.94
C VAL A 181 17.31 -8.40 11.10
N VAL A 182 15.99 -8.55 11.04
CA VAL A 182 15.09 -8.19 12.13
C VAL A 182 14.91 -9.42 13.00
N GLU A 183 15.29 -9.33 14.26
CA GLU A 183 15.00 -10.35 15.27
C GLU A 183 13.73 -9.95 16.02
N VAL A 184 12.71 -10.78 15.94
CA VAL A 184 11.42 -10.58 16.60
C VAL A 184 11.27 -11.61 17.69
N ARG A 185 10.90 -11.18 18.89
CA ARG A 185 10.66 -12.04 20.04
C ARG A 185 9.16 -12.23 20.25
N PRO A 186 8.72 -13.36 20.81
CA PRO A 186 7.35 -13.50 21.27
C PRO A 186 6.99 -12.33 22.21
N PRO A 187 5.84 -11.66 22.02
CA PRO A 187 5.29 -10.72 22.99
C PRO A 187 5.26 -11.31 24.40
N GLN A 188 5.69 -10.52 25.39
CA GLN A 188 5.67 -10.90 26.80
C GLN A 188 4.80 -9.91 27.60
N GLY A 189 4.22 -10.37 28.71
CA GLY A 189 3.45 -9.55 29.63
C GLY A 189 1.95 -9.84 29.64
N ALA A 190 1.19 -8.99 30.33
CA ALA A 190 -0.23 -9.22 30.65
C ALA A 190 -1.19 -9.14 29.44
N HIS A 191 -0.73 -8.58 28.31
CA HIS A 191 -1.55 -8.38 27.11
C HIS A 191 -0.93 -9.09 25.91
N LEU A 192 -1.22 -10.39 25.79
CA LEU A 192 -0.87 -11.21 24.63
C LEU A 192 -1.87 -10.97 23.50
N THR A 193 -1.61 -9.96 22.67
CA THR A 193 -2.42 -9.63 21.49
C THR A 193 -1.58 -9.61 20.22
N ASP A 194 -2.25 -9.73 19.07
CA ASP A 194 -1.58 -9.50 17.79
C ASP A 194 -1.10 -8.05 17.71
N GLN A 195 0.13 -7.86 17.26
CA GLN A 195 0.72 -6.53 17.13
C GLN A 195 0.84 -6.17 15.65
N ALA A 196 0.31 -5.00 15.31
CA ALA A 196 0.50 -4.39 14.01
C ALA A 196 1.23 -3.06 14.20
N SER A 197 2.36 -2.91 13.52
CA SER A 197 3.17 -1.69 13.56
C SER A 197 3.42 -1.17 12.16
N THR A 198 3.39 0.15 12.03
CA THR A 198 3.80 0.85 10.82
C THR A 198 5.24 1.27 10.97
N LEU A 199 6.12 0.72 10.15
CA LEU A 199 7.50 1.14 10.07
C LEU A 199 7.62 2.29 9.08
N MET A 200 8.38 3.32 9.43
CA MET A 200 8.64 4.45 8.55
C MET A 200 10.09 4.38 8.05
N ILE A 201 10.24 4.20 6.74
CA ILE A 201 11.53 4.23 6.05
C ILE A 201 11.74 5.63 5.51
N ARG A 202 12.88 6.25 5.87
CA ARG A 202 13.18 7.63 5.49
C ARG A 202 14.54 7.72 4.80
N CYS A 203 14.56 8.47 3.71
CA CYS A 203 15.78 9.04 3.12
C CYS A 203 15.63 10.57 3.12
N SER A 204 16.73 11.30 2.99
CA SER A 204 16.75 12.77 3.10
C SER A 204 16.05 13.50 1.96
N ASP A 205 15.92 12.86 0.80
CA ASP A 205 15.56 13.45 -0.50
C ASP A 205 14.22 12.96 -1.07
N ILE A 206 13.53 12.05 -0.38
CA ILE A 206 12.25 11.49 -0.81
C ILE A 206 11.25 11.37 0.34
N PRO A 207 9.93 11.36 0.06
CA PRO A 207 8.92 11.18 1.08
C PRO A 207 9.08 9.88 1.88
N PRO A 208 8.76 9.87 3.19
CA PRO A 208 8.77 8.67 3.99
C PRO A 208 7.88 7.57 3.41
N MET A 209 8.41 6.35 3.32
CA MET A 209 7.67 5.19 2.84
C MET A 209 7.21 4.34 4.05
N PRO A 210 5.90 4.06 4.17
CA PRO A 210 5.40 3.16 5.20
C PRO A 210 5.62 1.69 4.81
N ALA A 211 6.02 0.88 5.77
CA ALA A 211 5.94 -0.58 5.71
C ALA A 211 5.14 -1.11 6.89
N ARG A 212 4.72 -2.37 6.80
CA ARG A 212 3.94 -2.99 7.88
C ARG A 212 4.72 -4.14 8.47
N MET A 213 4.63 -4.25 9.80
CA MET A 213 5.06 -5.41 10.56
C MET A 213 3.85 -5.99 11.29
N LEU A 214 3.65 -7.30 11.14
CA LEU A 214 2.59 -8.06 11.79
C LEU A 214 3.21 -9.17 12.62
N VAL A 215 3.01 -9.12 13.94
CA VAL A 215 3.36 -10.19 14.87
C VAL A 215 2.08 -10.84 15.33
N ARG A 216 1.89 -12.11 14.97
CA ARG A 216 0.71 -12.88 15.37
C ARG A 216 1.03 -13.83 16.51
N LEU A 217 0.07 -14.03 17.41
CA LEU A 217 0.15 -15.04 18.45
C LEU A 217 -0.79 -16.19 18.12
N ASN A 218 -0.30 -17.42 18.20
CA ASN A 218 -1.08 -18.64 18.02
C ASN A 218 -1.43 -19.32 19.37
N TYR A 219 -1.19 -18.63 20.49
CA TYR A 219 -1.47 -19.08 21.86
C TYR A 219 -2.18 -17.98 22.66
N GLY A 220 -2.70 -18.34 23.84
CA GLY A 220 -3.49 -17.42 24.64
C GLY A 220 -4.91 -17.23 24.12
N LEU A 221 -5.58 -16.21 24.63
CA LEU A 221 -6.97 -15.92 24.29
C LEU A 221 -7.09 -14.78 23.26
N SER A 222 -8.07 -14.89 22.38
CA SER A 222 -8.46 -13.85 21.42
C SER A 222 -9.85 -13.34 21.74
N ALA A 223 -9.99 -12.01 21.76
CA ALA A 223 -11.26 -11.30 21.87
C ALA A 223 -11.16 -9.96 21.11
N PRO A 224 -12.27 -9.33 20.70
CA PRO A 224 -12.22 -7.97 20.16
C PRO A 224 -11.72 -7.00 21.24
N ALA A 225 -10.69 -6.21 20.93
CA ALA A 225 -10.20 -5.16 21.84
C ALA A 225 -11.19 -3.98 21.96
N LEU A 226 -12.00 -3.74 20.92
CA LEU A 226 -13.00 -2.69 20.86
C LEU A 226 -14.33 -3.24 20.35
N VAL A 227 -15.42 -2.87 21.03
CA VAL A 227 -16.80 -3.10 20.62
C VAL A 227 -17.50 -1.75 20.46
N HIS A 228 -17.87 -1.42 19.23
CA HIS A 228 -18.62 -0.20 18.94
C HIS A 228 -20.12 -0.53 18.82
N LEU A 229 -20.96 0.15 19.61
CA LEU A 229 -22.43 -0.01 19.58
C LEU A 229 -23.12 0.99 18.64
N SER A 230 -22.33 1.79 17.91
CA SER A 230 -22.84 2.84 17.02
C SER A 230 -23.64 3.88 17.80
N ARG A 231 -24.85 4.20 17.35
CA ARG A 231 -25.74 5.14 18.03
C ARG A 231 -26.67 4.39 18.98
N VAL A 232 -26.68 4.79 20.26
CA VAL A 232 -27.52 4.22 21.33
C VAL A 232 -28.45 5.31 21.85
N ILE A 233 -29.65 4.97 22.33
CA ILE A 233 -30.58 5.94 22.93
C ILE A 233 -30.46 5.87 24.45
N VAL A 234 -30.45 7.02 25.13
CA VAL A 234 -30.47 7.09 26.61
C VAL A 234 -31.61 6.23 27.16
N GLY A 235 -31.29 5.37 28.12
CA GLY A 235 -32.27 4.49 28.79
C GLY A 235 -32.73 3.28 27.96
N VAL A 236 -32.30 3.13 26.70
CA VAL A 236 -32.58 1.96 25.87
C VAL A 236 -31.36 1.04 25.86
N PRO A 237 -31.45 -0.19 26.39
CA PRO A 237 -30.34 -1.12 26.35
C PRO A 237 -29.92 -1.47 24.93
N ALA A 238 -28.62 -1.39 24.64
CA ALA A 238 -28.02 -1.87 23.41
C ALA A 238 -27.15 -3.10 23.72
N SER A 239 -27.26 -4.15 22.91
CA SER A 239 -26.49 -5.38 23.14
C SER A 239 -25.60 -5.75 21.96
N ARG A 240 -24.47 -6.38 22.28
CA ARG A 240 -23.53 -6.93 21.29
C ARG A 240 -22.94 -8.21 21.83
N ARG A 241 -23.04 -9.29 21.04
CA ARG A 241 -22.44 -10.58 21.36
C ARG A 241 -21.00 -10.63 20.84
N ILE A 242 -20.07 -11.07 21.69
CA ILE A 242 -18.66 -11.21 21.34
C ILE A 242 -18.18 -12.64 21.58
N GLN A 243 -17.13 -13.02 20.86
CA GLN A 243 -16.47 -14.31 20.99
C GLN A 243 -15.15 -14.15 21.72
N VAL A 244 -14.90 -15.00 22.71
CA VAL A 244 -13.60 -15.19 23.35
C VAL A 244 -13.13 -16.60 23.01
N ARG A 245 -11.97 -16.74 22.38
CA ARG A 245 -11.48 -18.03 21.85
C ARG A 245 -10.04 -18.30 22.26
N SER A 246 -9.73 -19.54 22.65
CA SER A 246 -8.36 -20.01 22.78
C SER A 246 -7.73 -20.25 21.41
N ARG A 247 -6.60 -19.59 21.17
CA ARG A 247 -5.90 -19.65 19.87
C ARG A 247 -5.24 -21.03 19.69
N ASP A 248 -4.72 -21.59 20.78
CA ASP A 248 -4.10 -22.91 20.88
C ASP A 248 -5.09 -24.08 21.10
N GLN A 249 -6.40 -23.79 21.10
CA GLN A 249 -7.47 -24.76 21.38
C GLN A 249 -7.46 -25.36 22.80
N VAL A 250 -6.68 -24.81 23.74
CA VAL A 250 -6.73 -25.23 25.15
C VAL A 250 -8.06 -24.79 25.78
N PRO A 251 -8.84 -25.71 26.38
CA PRO A 251 -10.06 -25.34 27.08
C PRO A 251 -9.77 -24.46 28.30
N PHE A 252 -10.59 -23.43 28.51
CA PHE A 252 -10.49 -22.51 29.64
C PHE A 252 -11.88 -22.15 30.17
N ARG A 253 -11.95 -21.60 31.38
CA ARG A 253 -13.14 -21.06 32.03
C ARG A 253 -13.04 -19.56 32.15
N ILE A 254 -14.17 -18.88 31.97
CA ILE A 254 -14.31 -17.48 32.39
C ILE A 254 -14.66 -17.50 33.88
N VAL A 255 -13.73 -17.04 34.70
CA VAL A 255 -13.87 -16.99 36.17
C VAL A 255 -14.73 -15.81 36.58
N GLU A 256 -14.54 -14.68 35.91
CA GLU A 256 -15.27 -13.44 36.19
C GLU A 256 -15.38 -12.62 34.90
N CYS A 257 -16.54 -12.00 34.69
CA CYS A 257 -16.72 -11.02 33.61
C CYS A 257 -17.45 -9.83 34.21
N GLN A 258 -16.79 -8.67 34.22
CA GLN A 258 -17.28 -7.46 34.86
C GLN A 258 -17.22 -6.30 33.89
N GLY A 259 -18.38 -5.69 33.62
CA GLY A 259 -18.50 -4.41 32.94
C GLY A 259 -18.45 -3.24 33.93
N GLY A 260 -18.22 -2.04 33.42
CA GLY A 260 -18.43 -0.81 34.19
C GLY A 260 -19.91 -0.59 34.57
N PRO A 261 -20.24 0.50 35.29
CA PRO A 261 -21.56 0.69 35.91
C PRO A 261 -22.76 0.62 34.96
N ALA A 262 -22.56 0.96 33.70
CA ALA A 262 -23.60 0.96 32.66
C ALA A 262 -23.55 -0.31 31.77
N VAL A 263 -22.79 -1.34 32.13
CA VAL A 263 -22.61 -2.55 31.31
C VAL A 263 -22.91 -3.80 32.13
N THR A 264 -23.88 -4.57 31.68
CA THR A 264 -24.15 -5.92 32.17
C THR A 264 -23.56 -6.95 31.22
N THR A 265 -22.98 -8.01 31.76
CA THR A 265 -22.34 -9.08 30.99
C THR A 265 -22.99 -10.42 31.28
N ARG A 266 -23.23 -11.23 30.24
CA ARG A 266 -23.77 -12.59 30.39
C ARG A 266 -22.91 -13.58 29.60
N ILE A 267 -22.48 -14.65 30.28
CA ILE A 267 -21.70 -15.74 29.68
C ILE A 267 -22.67 -16.88 29.35
N GLU A 268 -22.60 -17.41 28.13
CA GLU A 268 -23.51 -18.48 27.67
C GLU A 268 -23.25 -19.82 28.36
N ASN A 269 -21.98 -20.20 28.52
CA ASN A 269 -21.57 -21.47 29.12
C ASN A 269 -20.36 -21.24 30.04
N PRO A 270 -20.49 -21.41 31.37
CA PRO A 270 -19.38 -21.19 32.30
C PRO A 270 -18.38 -22.36 32.36
N ASN A 271 -18.69 -23.51 31.73
CA ASN A 271 -17.82 -24.68 31.75
C ASN A 271 -16.58 -24.49 30.89
N ALA A 272 -15.54 -25.28 31.16
CA ALA A 272 -14.30 -25.22 30.40
C ALA A 272 -14.55 -25.54 28.91
N ALA A 273 -14.17 -24.61 28.03
CA ALA A 273 -14.32 -24.74 26.58
C ALA A 273 -13.22 -23.93 25.88
N ALA A 274 -12.87 -24.30 24.65
CA ALA A 274 -11.92 -23.53 23.84
C ALA A 274 -12.54 -22.24 23.27
N THR A 275 -13.86 -22.05 23.39
CA THR A 275 -14.57 -20.88 22.89
C THR A 275 -15.76 -20.57 23.79
N HIS A 276 -15.92 -19.28 24.08
CA HIS A 276 -17.00 -18.72 24.87
C HIS A 276 -17.67 -17.58 24.12
N TRP A 277 -18.97 -17.43 24.32
CA TRP A 277 -19.71 -16.26 23.88
C TRP A 277 -20.16 -15.43 25.08
N ILE A 278 -19.98 -14.12 24.98
CA ILE A 278 -20.37 -13.15 26.00
C ILE A 278 -21.32 -12.14 25.37
N ASP A 279 -22.49 -11.97 25.97
CA ASP A 279 -23.40 -10.89 25.64
C ASP A 279 -23.03 -9.66 26.50
N LEU A 280 -22.72 -8.56 25.83
CA LEU A 280 -22.46 -7.26 26.45
C LEU A 280 -23.72 -6.40 26.27
N ILE A 281 -24.30 -5.93 27.36
CA ILE A 281 -25.52 -5.12 27.36
C ILE A 281 -25.20 -3.78 28.00
N ALA A 282 -25.22 -2.70 27.19
CA ALA A 282 -24.97 -1.34 27.63
C ALA A 282 -26.29 -0.58 27.86
N SER A 283 -26.39 0.11 28.99
CA SER A 283 -27.53 0.92 29.39
C SER A 283 -27.05 2.32 29.84
N PRO A 284 -26.58 3.17 28.90
CA PRO A 284 -26.09 4.50 29.24
C PRO A 284 -27.22 5.43 29.70
N SER A 285 -26.93 6.27 30.69
CA SER A 285 -27.87 7.22 31.29
C SER A 285 -27.72 8.66 30.79
N GLU A 286 -26.64 8.96 30.07
CA GLU A 286 -26.31 10.32 29.62
C GLU A 286 -26.01 10.32 28.11
N ALA A 287 -26.37 11.41 27.44
CA ALA A 287 -26.10 11.61 26.01
C ALA A 287 -24.66 12.11 25.78
N GLY A 288 -24.11 11.80 24.60
CA GLY A 288 -22.75 12.18 24.20
C GLY A 288 -21.88 10.98 23.83
N GLU A 289 -20.56 11.19 23.79
CA GLU A 289 -19.61 10.10 23.64
C GLU A 289 -19.60 9.25 24.91
N TRP A 290 -19.73 7.94 24.75
CA TRP A 290 -19.77 7.00 25.86
C TRP A 290 -18.68 5.95 25.69
N GLU A 291 -17.95 5.70 26.76
CA GLU A 291 -16.88 4.72 26.83
C GLU A 291 -16.90 3.98 28.16
N GLN A 292 -16.79 2.65 28.11
CA GLN A 292 -16.66 1.79 29.29
C GLN A 292 -15.67 0.66 29.00
N ARG A 293 -15.15 0.03 30.06
CA ARG A 293 -14.29 -1.15 29.95
C ARG A 293 -15.00 -2.38 30.51
N VAL A 294 -14.77 -3.51 29.86
CA VAL A 294 -15.18 -4.84 30.32
C VAL A 294 -13.93 -5.65 30.59
N THR A 295 -13.81 -6.19 31.80
CA THR A 295 -12.71 -7.08 32.19
C THR A 295 -13.22 -8.51 32.21
N VAL A 296 -12.54 -9.40 31.51
CA VAL A 296 -12.83 -10.84 31.49
C VAL A 296 -11.65 -11.58 32.13
N LYS A 297 -11.82 -12.08 33.35
CA LYS A 297 -10.82 -12.93 34.01
C LYS A 297 -11.06 -14.40 33.67
N THR A 298 -9.98 -15.13 33.43
CA THR A 298 -10.02 -16.53 33.03
C THR A 298 -9.01 -17.36 33.82
N ASP A 299 -9.14 -18.68 33.75
CA ASP A 299 -8.13 -19.61 34.25
C ASP A 299 -7.09 -20.01 33.18
N HIS A 300 -7.11 -19.36 32.01
CA HIS A 300 -6.15 -19.64 30.95
C HIS A 300 -4.76 -19.15 31.38
N HIS A 301 -3.80 -20.08 31.47
CA HIS A 301 -2.44 -19.83 31.96
C HIS A 301 -1.77 -18.60 31.34
N ASP A 302 -1.85 -18.45 30.01
CA ASP A 302 -1.17 -17.36 29.31
C ASP A 302 -1.95 -16.03 29.32
N THR A 303 -3.27 -16.06 29.59
CA THR A 303 -4.12 -14.87 29.46
C THR A 303 -5.14 -14.85 30.59
N PRO A 304 -4.70 -14.59 31.83
CA PRO A 304 -5.56 -14.64 33.01
C PRO A 304 -6.61 -13.51 33.02
N ALA A 305 -6.40 -12.45 32.23
CA ALA A 305 -7.36 -11.37 32.06
C ALA A 305 -7.32 -10.78 30.64
N LEU A 306 -8.48 -10.36 30.15
CA LEU A 306 -8.67 -9.59 28.93
C LEU A 306 -9.39 -8.28 29.27
N GLU A 307 -9.01 -7.19 28.60
CA GLU A 307 -9.74 -5.93 28.64
C GLU A 307 -10.37 -5.64 27.28
N ILE A 308 -11.65 -5.26 27.29
CA ILE A 308 -12.44 -4.96 26.11
C ILE A 308 -13.03 -3.56 26.28
N GLN A 309 -12.69 -2.65 25.39
CA GLN A 309 -13.24 -1.30 25.37
C GLN A 309 -14.60 -1.33 24.67
N MET A 310 -15.61 -0.71 25.27
CA MET A 310 -16.91 -0.48 24.65
C MET A 310 -17.09 1.00 24.36
N LYS A 311 -17.53 1.33 23.14
CA LYS A 311 -17.79 2.71 22.72
C LYS A 311 -19.16 2.86 22.06
N ALA A 312 -19.77 4.01 22.25
CA ALA A 312 -21.03 4.39 21.60
C ALA A 312 -21.14 5.92 21.49
N PHE A 313 -22.02 6.37 20.61
CA PHE A 313 -22.57 7.72 20.68
C PHE A 313 -24.00 7.64 21.20
N VAL A 314 -24.26 8.23 22.36
CA VAL A 314 -25.55 8.15 23.04
C VAL A 314 -26.37 9.38 22.69
N ALA A 315 -27.55 9.17 22.10
CA ALA A 315 -28.49 10.22 21.74
C ALA A 315 -29.67 10.27 22.71
N LEU A 316 -30.24 11.46 22.89
CA LEU A 316 -31.53 11.59 23.54
C LEU A 316 -32.61 10.95 22.66
N SER A 317 -33.63 10.38 23.31
CA SER A 317 -34.83 9.94 22.60
C SER A 317 -35.50 11.18 21.98
N GLU A 318 -35.73 11.17 20.67
CA GLU A 318 -36.53 12.22 20.05
C GLU A 318 -37.99 12.04 20.50
N PRO A 319 -38.62 13.04 21.12
CA PRO A 319 -40.03 12.94 21.46
C PRO A 319 -40.87 12.89 20.17
N GLY A 320 -41.38 11.70 19.82
CA GLY A 320 -42.49 11.54 18.88
C GLY A 320 -42.12 11.20 17.42
N ARG A 321 -41.40 10.11 17.19
CA ARG A 321 -41.52 9.33 15.95
C ARG A 321 -41.97 7.91 16.25
#